data_AF-A0AAD9KPJ4-F1
#
_entry.id   AF-A0AAD9KPJ4-F1
#
_cell.length_a   1.000
_cell.length_b   1.000
_cell.length_c   1.000
_cell.angle_alpha   90.00
_cell.angle_beta   90.00
_cell.angle_gamma   90.00
#
_symmetry.space_group_name_H-M   'P 1'
#
loop_
_entity.id
_entity.type
_entity.pdbx_description
1 polymer ?
#
loop_
_entity_poly.entity_id
_entity_poly.type
_entity_poly.pdbx_seq_one_letter_code
_entity_poly.pdbx_strand_id
1 'polypeptide(L)'
;MGTANMTAMLQSRATRERFVRTSVRFMRKRNFDGLDLDFEFPGNRGSPSRDKARFTLLTKELSRAFKRESRLSGKQQLILSATVAADQNTTRRAYQISGICK
;
A
#
# COMPACT_ATOMS: atom_id res chain seq x y z
N MET A 1 12.18 -10.13 -11.49
CA MET A 1 12.34 -9.71 -10.07
C MET A 1 10.97 -9.48 -9.45
N GLY A 2 10.79 -9.77 -8.17
CA GLY A 2 9.48 -9.71 -7.49
C GLY A 2 8.84 -8.31 -7.38
N THR A 3 9.58 -7.24 -7.68
CA THR A 3 9.14 -5.85 -7.52
C THR A 3 8.40 -5.26 -8.72
N ALA A 4 8.43 -5.92 -9.88
CA ALA A 4 7.95 -5.34 -11.14
C ALA A 4 6.43 -5.04 -11.14
N ASN A 5 5.62 -5.98 -10.64
CA ASN A 5 4.16 -5.81 -10.57
C ASN A 5 3.76 -4.71 -9.59
N MET A 6 4.42 -4.64 -8.43
CA MET A 6 4.21 -3.56 -7.45
C MET A 6 4.59 -2.21 -8.06
N THR A 7 5.74 -2.14 -8.74
CA THR A 7 6.18 -0.94 -9.46
C THR A 7 5.13 -0.50 -10.49
N ALA A 8 4.63 -1.42 -11.31
CA ALA A 8 3.60 -1.14 -12.31
C ALA A 8 2.29 -0.62 -11.68
N MET A 9 1.86 -1.20 -10.56
CA MET A 9 0.67 -0.74 -9.82
C MET A 9 0.84 0.67 -9.25
N LEU A 10 2.06 1.05 -8.84
CA LEU A 10 2.37 2.37 -8.28
C LEU A 10 2.50 3.49 -9.32
N GLN A 11 2.69 3.15 -10.60
CA GLN A 11 3.13 4.07 -11.66
C GLN A 11 2.21 5.26 -11.89
N SER A 12 0.89 5.09 -11.75
CA SER A 12 -0.09 6.14 -12.03
C SER A 12 -1.19 6.18 -10.98
N ARG A 13 -1.90 7.31 -10.91
CA ARG A 13 -3.08 7.44 -10.04
C ARG A 13 -4.15 6.40 -10.39
N ALA A 14 -4.40 6.18 -11.69
CA ALA A 14 -5.41 5.23 -12.16
C ALA A 14 -5.10 3.77 -11.76
N THR A 15 -3.82 3.37 -11.82
CA THR A 15 -3.40 2.00 -11.43
C THR A 15 -3.52 1.78 -9.93
N ARG A 16 -3.13 2.77 -9.11
CA ARG A 16 -3.34 2.72 -7.65
C ARG A 16 -4.82 2.74 -7.27
N GLU A 17 -5.62 3.61 -7.87
CA GLU A 17 -7.08 3.67 -7.61
C GLU A 17 -7.77 2.35 -7.99
N ARG A 18 -7.34 1.71 -9.08
CA ARG A 18 -7.81 0.37 -9.45
C ARG A 18 -7.46 -0.63 -8.36
N PHE A 19 -6.20 -0.69 -7.93
CA PHE A 19 -5.74 -1.59 -6.88
C PHE A 19 -6.53 -1.38 -5.57
N VAL A 20 -6.61 -0.15 -5.07
CA VAL A 20 -7.37 0.22 -3.86
C VAL A 20 -8.82 -0.27 -3.93
N ARG A 21 -9.52 0.03 -5.04
CA ARG A 21 -10.92 -0.38 -5.22
C ARG A 21 -11.08 -1.90 -5.26
N THR A 22 -10.19 -2.60 -5.96
CA THR A 22 -10.26 -4.07 -6.04
C THR A 22 -9.91 -4.74 -4.72
N SER A 23 -8.95 -4.19 -3.95
CA SER A 23 -8.56 -4.74 -2.65
C SER A 23 -9.70 -4.65 -1.64
N VAL A 24 -10.39 -3.50 -1.54
CA VAL A 24 -11.59 -3.35 -0.71
C VAL A 24 -12.65 -4.40 -1.05
N ARG A 25 -12.97 -4.54 -2.35
CA ARG A 25 -13.94 -5.54 -2.81
C ARG A 25 -13.51 -6.97 -2.46
N PHE A 26 -12.24 -7.28 -2.68
CA PHE A 26 -11.69 -8.61 -2.44
C PHE A 26 -11.78 -8.97 -0.95
N MET A 27 -11.30 -8.11 -0.06
CA MET A 27 -11.34 -8.34 1.38
C MET A 27 -12.76 -8.53 1.89
N ARG A 28 -13.70 -7.67 1.49
CA ARG A 28 -15.11 -7.82 1.88
C ARG A 28 -15.75 -9.09 1.33
N LYS A 29 -15.43 -9.48 0.09
CA LYS A 29 -15.94 -10.72 -0.52
C LYS A 29 -15.38 -11.97 0.16
N ARG A 30 -14.16 -11.91 0.68
CA ARG A 30 -13.44 -13.04 1.28
C ARG A 30 -13.41 -13.02 2.80
N ASN A 31 -14.13 -12.08 3.42
CA ASN A 31 -14.20 -11.89 4.86
C ASN A 31 -12.83 -11.71 5.53
N PHE A 32 -11.92 -10.97 4.88
CA PHE A 32 -10.68 -10.50 5.50
C PHE A 32 -10.93 -9.23 6.29
N ASP A 33 -10.21 -9.09 7.40
CA ASP A 33 -10.23 -7.90 8.26
C ASP A 33 -9.28 -6.80 7.79
N GLY A 34 -8.36 -7.08 6.87
CA GLY A 34 -7.37 -6.10 6.44
C GLY A 34 -6.43 -6.56 5.34
N LEU A 35 -5.49 -5.67 5.03
CA LEU A 35 -4.46 -5.85 4.02
C LEU A 35 -3.09 -5.56 4.63
N ASP A 36 -2.17 -6.50 4.52
CA ASP A 36 -0.75 -6.28 4.77
C ASP A 36 -0.01 -5.98 3.46
N LEU A 37 0.80 -4.92 3.45
CA LEU A 37 1.64 -4.56 2.31
C LEU A 37 3.07 -5.09 2.53
N ASP A 38 3.38 -6.20 1.87
CA ASP A 38 4.73 -6.77 1.83
C ASP A 38 5.41 -6.47 0.49
N PHE A 39 5.85 -5.23 0.32
CA PHE A 39 6.61 -4.81 -0.88
C PHE A 39 8.09 -4.79 -0.54
N GLU A 40 8.85 -5.73 -1.11
CA GLU A 40 10.29 -5.88 -0.89
C GLU A 40 11.19 -5.49 -2.09
N PHE A 41 11.67 -4.25 -2.23
CA PHE A 41 11.29 -3.06 -1.47
C PHE A 41 11.11 -1.89 -2.44
N PRO A 42 10.23 -0.91 -2.15
CA PRO A 42 10.15 0.29 -2.96
C PRO A 42 11.53 0.96 -3.07
N GLY A 43 11.95 1.35 -4.27
CA GLY A 43 13.28 1.93 -4.49
C GLY A 43 14.46 0.98 -4.31
N ASN A 44 14.24 -0.33 -4.24
CA ASN A 44 15.28 -1.35 -4.17
C ASN A 44 14.91 -2.58 -5.03
N ARG A 45 15.83 -3.53 -5.24
CA ARG A 45 15.59 -4.82 -5.93
C ARG A 45 14.85 -4.66 -7.27
N GLY A 46 15.26 -3.66 -8.07
CA GLY A 46 14.66 -3.35 -9.38
C GLY A 46 13.50 -2.35 -9.37
N SER A 47 13.00 -1.95 -8.20
CA SER A 47 12.03 -0.83 -8.08
C SER A 47 12.77 0.52 -8.16
N PRO A 48 12.29 1.48 -8.96
CA PRO A 48 12.91 2.79 -9.09
C PRO A 48 12.74 3.66 -7.83
N SER A 49 13.68 4.58 -7.59
CA SER A 49 13.70 5.45 -6.39
C SER A 49 12.40 6.23 -6.13
N ARG A 50 11.69 6.63 -7.20
CA ARG A 50 10.38 7.30 -7.14
C ARG A 50 9.28 6.47 -6.46
N ASP A 51 9.45 5.15 -6.37
CA ASP A 51 8.47 4.28 -5.72
C ASP A 51 8.43 4.47 -4.20
N LYS A 52 9.46 5.05 -3.59
CA LYS A 52 9.42 5.51 -2.18
C LYS A 52 8.23 6.46 -1.92
N ALA A 53 8.08 7.46 -2.78
CA ALA A 53 6.99 8.43 -2.67
C ALA A 53 5.65 7.83 -3.10
N ARG A 54 5.66 7.00 -4.15
CA ARG A 54 4.42 6.36 -4.64
C ARG A 54 3.85 5.34 -3.65
N PHE A 55 4.71 4.60 -2.95
CA PHE A 55 4.29 3.72 -1.85
C PHE A 55 3.57 4.52 -0.76
N THR A 56 4.10 5.69 -0.41
CA THR A 56 3.44 6.62 0.54
C THR A 56 2.10 7.16 0.02
N LEU A 57 1.96 7.38 -1.29
CA LEU A 57 0.66 7.73 -1.87
C LEU A 57 -0.34 6.58 -1.75
N LEU A 58 0.10 5.35 -2.05
CA LEU A 58 -0.72 4.16 -1.95
C LEU A 58 -1.25 3.95 -0.52
N THR A 59 -0.39 4.02 0.50
CA THR A 59 -0.82 3.81 1.90
C THR A 59 -1.88 4.84 2.31
N LYS A 60 -1.71 6.11 1.93
CA LYS A 60 -2.69 7.17 2.18
C LYS A 60 -4.00 6.95 1.42
N GLU A 61 -3.94 6.46 0.18
CA GLU A 61 -5.11 6.15 -0.64
C GLU A 61 -5.89 4.95 -0.06
N LEU A 62 -5.22 3.90 0.37
CA LEU A 62 -5.82 2.74 1.07
C LEU A 62 -6.46 3.15 2.40
N SER A 63 -5.74 3.87 3.27
CA SER A 63 -6.25 4.35 4.57
C SER A 63 -7.52 5.18 4.40
N ARG A 64 -7.55 6.10 3.42
CA ARG A 64 -8.75 6.90 3.08
C ARG A 64 -9.90 6.02 2.55
N ALA A 65 -9.60 5.05 1.69
CA ALA A 65 -10.62 4.16 1.15
C ALA A 65 -11.23 3.26 2.23
N PHE A 66 -10.43 2.75 3.16
CA PHE A 66 -10.90 1.90 4.26
C PHE A 66 -11.80 2.69 5.22
N LYS A 67 -11.38 3.91 5.59
CA LYS A 67 -12.20 4.86 6.38
C LYS A 67 -13.53 5.21 5.70
N ARG A 68 -13.49 5.45 4.37
CA ARG A 68 -14.70 5.78 3.61
C ARG A 68 -15.63 4.58 3.50
N GLU A 69 -15.10 3.39 3.25
CA GLU A 69 -15.90 2.19 3.08
C GLU A 69 -16.59 1.79 4.38
N SER A 70 -15.90 1.84 5.54
CA SER A 70 -16.52 1.53 6.84
C SER A 70 -17.69 2.46 7.15
N ARG A 71 -17.53 3.76 6.90
CA ARG A 71 -18.61 4.74 7.08
C ARG A 71 -19.82 4.47 6.19
N LEU A 72 -19.61 3.98 4.97
CA LEU A 72 -20.70 3.71 4.03
C LEU A 72 -21.38 2.36 4.28
N SER A 73 -20.63 1.34 4.69
CA SER A 73 -21.15 -0.02 4.88
C SER A 73 -21.62 -0.30 6.30
N GLY A 74 -21.25 0.52 7.28
CA GLY A 74 -21.49 0.27 8.70
C GLY A 74 -20.63 -0.87 9.28
N LYS A 75 -19.72 -1.44 8.48
CA LYS A 75 -18.83 -2.53 8.92
C LYS A 75 -17.59 -1.99 9.61
N GLN A 76 -16.97 -2.83 10.44
CA GLN A 76 -15.66 -2.55 11.04
C GLN A 76 -14.65 -2.14 9.97
N GLN A 77 -13.89 -1.07 10.23
CA GLN A 77 -12.88 -0.58 9.29
C GLN A 77 -11.81 -1.64 9.05
N LEU A 78 -11.44 -1.83 7.77
CA LEU A 78 -10.35 -2.71 7.39
C LEU A 78 -9.02 -2.21 7.98
N ILE A 79 -8.20 -3.14 8.42
CA ILE A 79 -6.85 -2.92 8.95
C ILE A 79 -5.89 -2.73 7.78
N LEU A 80 -4.96 -1.78 7.90
CA LEU A 80 -3.85 -1.62 6.97
C LEU A 80 -2.55 -1.76 7.76
N SER A 81 -1.73 -2.73 7.36
CA SER A 81 -0.37 -2.94 7.88
C SER A 81 0.65 -2.99 6.74
N ALA A 82 1.93 -2.99 7.10
CA ALA A 82 3.01 -3.18 6.14
C ALA A 82 4.18 -3.92 6.80
N THR A 83 4.72 -4.90 6.08
CA THR A 83 5.99 -5.54 6.41
C THR A 83 7.13 -4.64 5.90
N VAL A 84 8.08 -4.30 6.78
CA VAL A 84 9.15 -3.33 6.50
C VAL A 84 10.53 -3.89 6.82
N ALA A 85 11.53 -3.44 6.06
CA ALA A 85 12.92 -3.86 6.28
C ALA A 85 13.48 -3.38 7.62
N ALA A 86 14.28 -4.23 8.28
CA ALA A 86 15.05 -3.85 9.47
C ALA A 86 16.34 -3.08 9.11
N ASP A 87 16.92 -3.35 7.94
CA ASP A 87 18.16 -2.70 7.49
C ASP A 87 17.97 -1.19 7.27
N GLN A 88 18.81 -0.38 7.92
CA GLN A 88 18.72 1.07 7.89
C GLN A 88 18.86 1.65 6.48
N ASN A 89 19.76 1.07 5.66
CA ASN A 89 20.01 1.56 4.31
C ASN A 89 18.80 1.34 3.40
N THR A 90 18.20 0.15 3.47
CA THR A 90 16.97 -0.18 2.78
C THR A 90 15.83 0.70 3.27
N THR A 91 15.67 0.86 4.58
CA THR A 91 14.62 1.70 5.17
C THR A 91 14.71 3.15 4.71
N ARG A 92 15.91 3.74 4.71
CA ARG A 92 16.14 5.12 4.22
C ARG A 92 15.80 5.27 2.73
N ARG A 93 16.03 4.25 1.91
CA ARG A 93 15.71 4.27 0.48
C ARG A 93 14.23 3.99 0.19
N ALA A 94 13.60 3.13 0.98
CA ALA A 94 12.30 2.56 0.65
C ALA A 94 11.12 3.33 1.25
N TYR A 95 11.26 3.91 2.45
CA TYR A 95 10.10 4.39 3.21
C TYR A 95 10.21 5.85 3.59
N GLN A 96 9.12 6.59 3.42
CA GLN A 96 8.90 7.86 4.13
C GLN A 96 8.18 7.52 5.44
N ILE A 97 8.92 7.10 6.47
CA ILE A 97 8.36 6.55 7.74
C ILE A 97 7.23 7.44 8.29
N SER A 98 7.49 8.73 8.48
CA SER A 98 6.48 9.69 8.98
C SER A 98 5.28 9.87 8.05
N GLY A 99 5.43 9.55 6.77
CA GLY A 99 4.37 9.61 5.76
C GLY A 99 3.47 8.37 5.73
N ILE A 100 3.99 7.21 6.14
CA ILE A 100 3.25 5.94 6.12
C ILE A 100 2.62 5.56 7.47
N CYS A 101 3.05 6.15 8.59
CA CYS A 101 2.51 5.89 9.94
C CYS A 101 1.34 6.83 10.35
N LYS A 102 0.46 7.23 9.42
CA LYS A 102 -0.66 8.17 9.68
C LYS A 102 -2.02 7.57 9.29
#